data_AF-A0A3F3Q482-F1
#
_entry.id   AF-A0A3F3Q482-F1
#
_cell.length_a   1.000
_cell.length_b   1.000
_cell.length_c   1.000
_cell.angle_alpha   90.00
_cell.angle_beta   90.00
_cell.angle_gamma   90.00
#
_symmetry.space_group_name_H-M   'P 1'
#
loop_
_entity.id
_entity.type
_entity.pdbx_description
1 polymer ?
#
loop_
_entity_poly.entity_id
_entity_poly.type
_entity_poly.pdbx_seq_one_letter_code
_entity_poly.pdbx_strand_id
1 'polypeptide(L)'
;MTSEKVRPLPHLNPGEVSLLDLATDDPRDTVTLSDKEALILQLYRQIQEQRLEKALLEQDTDLLSGDNAEEQLAVAERELLEARATYTVRRKAVGTVLMTDPILKAVHLKASTPAEQALLRLINRRDMLSLAHENLNTAHSATLRRLSSLEVENSQIHQQNQELVRELLALTVDDESWRENLEDAELKAQLDQLDADRRKSKAKWETMKNIASGMVVGSGVNWAEDERLTALVLDESDD
;
A
#
# COMPACT_ATOMS: atom_id res chain seq x y z
N MET A 1 9.20 -29.44 -26.74
CA MET A 1 9.50 -30.07 -25.45
C MET A 1 10.83 -29.50 -24.96
N THR A 2 10.77 -28.51 -24.08
CA THR A 2 11.92 -28.03 -23.30
C THR A 2 11.42 -27.97 -21.88
N SER A 3 11.67 -29.05 -21.14
CA SER A 3 11.47 -29.11 -19.69
C SER A 3 12.51 -28.17 -19.08
N GLU A 4 12.16 -26.89 -18.91
CA GLU A 4 12.86 -26.04 -17.97
C GLU A 4 12.62 -26.65 -16.59
N LYS A 5 13.70 -27.21 -16.04
CA LYS A 5 13.71 -27.80 -14.70
C LYS A 5 13.20 -26.76 -13.72
N VAL A 6 12.08 -27.06 -13.08
CA VAL A 6 11.57 -26.40 -11.88
C VAL A 6 12.76 -26.24 -10.94
N ARG A 7 13.24 -25.01 -10.76
CA ARG A 7 14.26 -24.72 -9.75
C ARG A 7 13.60 -25.03 -8.41
N PRO A 8 14.15 -25.93 -7.59
CA PRO A 8 13.58 -26.17 -6.27
C PRO A 8 13.76 -24.87 -5.48
N LEU A 9 12.65 -24.17 -5.25
CA LEU A 9 12.58 -23.03 -4.34
C LEU A 9 12.36 -23.66 -2.94
N PRO A 10 13.41 -23.78 -2.11
CA PRO A 10 13.38 -24.59 -0.88
C PRO A 10 12.47 -24.01 0.22
N HIS A 11 11.88 -22.83 -0.01
CA HIS A 11 11.05 -22.12 0.95
C HIS A 11 9.56 -22.20 0.64
N LEU A 12 9.16 -22.81 -0.48
CA LEU A 12 7.76 -22.85 -0.89
C LEU A 12 7.14 -24.20 -0.54
N ASN A 13 5.94 -24.12 0.03
CA ASN A 13 5.11 -25.29 0.26
C ASN A 13 4.67 -25.90 -1.09
N PRO A 14 4.33 -27.21 -1.14
CA PRO A 14 3.92 -27.85 -2.39
C PRO A 14 2.71 -27.19 -3.06
N GLY A 15 1.80 -26.62 -2.28
CA GLY A 15 0.67 -25.81 -2.80
C GLY A 15 1.11 -24.48 -3.42
N GLU A 16 2.13 -23.82 -2.84
CA GLU A 16 2.68 -22.56 -3.35
C GLU A 16 3.47 -22.78 -4.65
N VAL A 17 4.19 -23.89 -4.76
CA VAL A 17 4.84 -24.31 -6.01
C VAL A 17 3.80 -24.54 -7.11
N SER A 18 2.68 -25.18 -6.78
CA SER A 18 1.59 -25.42 -7.75
C SER A 18 0.91 -24.13 -8.21
N LEU A 19 0.74 -23.15 -7.30
CA LEU A 19 0.24 -21.82 -7.65
C LEU A 19 1.24 -21.03 -8.49
N LEU A 20 2.54 -21.17 -8.20
CA LEU A 20 3.61 -20.54 -8.98
C LEU A 20 3.64 -21.10 -10.40
N ASP A 21 3.58 -22.41 -10.57
CA ASP A 21 3.49 -23.05 -11.88
C ASP A 21 2.26 -22.57 -12.66
N LEU A 22 1.10 -22.42 -11.97
CA LEU A 22 -0.11 -21.84 -12.54
C LEU A 22 0.00 -20.33 -12.79
N ALA A 23 0.96 -19.63 -12.21
CA ALA A 23 1.21 -18.21 -12.44
C ALA A 23 2.27 -17.95 -13.54
N THR A 24 3.16 -18.90 -13.82
CA THR A 24 4.19 -18.77 -14.87
C THR A 24 3.64 -18.80 -16.30
N ASP A 25 4.07 -17.90 -17.17
CA ASP A 25 3.59 -17.82 -18.56
C ASP A 25 3.79 -19.16 -19.29
N ASP A 26 2.69 -19.77 -19.74
CA ASP A 26 2.76 -20.97 -20.59
C ASP A 26 2.90 -20.49 -22.05
N PRO A 27 3.89 -20.96 -22.83
CA PRO A 27 4.00 -20.60 -24.24
C PRO A 27 2.71 -20.91 -25.03
N ARG A 28 1.88 -21.86 -24.58
CA ARG A 28 0.59 -22.17 -25.19
C ARG A 28 -0.48 -21.08 -24.95
N ASP A 29 -0.30 -20.23 -23.95
CA ASP A 29 -1.18 -19.10 -23.61
C ASP A 29 -0.93 -17.88 -24.51
N THR A 30 0.18 -17.88 -25.25
CA THR A 30 0.49 -16.81 -26.20
C THR A 30 -0.30 -17.00 -27.50
N VAL A 31 -1.28 -16.12 -27.73
CA VAL A 31 -2.01 -16.07 -29.00
C VAL A 31 -1.15 -15.32 -30.01
N THR A 32 -0.57 -16.06 -30.95
CA THR A 32 0.13 -15.47 -32.10
C THR A 32 -0.89 -15.19 -33.19
N LEU A 33 -1.04 -13.91 -33.53
CA LEU A 33 -1.93 -13.48 -34.61
C LEU A 33 -1.24 -13.73 -35.95
N SER A 34 -1.98 -14.27 -36.91
CA SER A 34 -1.56 -14.29 -38.32
C SER A 34 -1.49 -12.86 -38.87
N ASP A 35 -0.63 -12.61 -39.85
CA ASP A 35 -0.55 -11.31 -40.55
C ASP A 35 -1.92 -10.83 -41.06
N LYS A 36 -2.78 -11.76 -41.49
CA LYS A 36 -4.15 -11.45 -41.91
C LYS A 36 -5.02 -10.99 -40.74
N GLU A 37 -4.90 -11.64 -39.59
CA GLU A 37 -5.67 -11.30 -38.39
C GLU A 37 -5.23 -9.96 -37.82
N ALA A 38 -3.92 -9.69 -37.81
CA ALA A 38 -3.36 -8.40 -37.45
C ALA A 38 -3.87 -7.28 -38.37
N LEU A 39 -3.89 -7.52 -39.69
CA LEU A 39 -4.44 -6.58 -40.66
C LEU A 39 -5.94 -6.32 -40.45
N ILE A 40 -6.73 -7.36 -40.17
CA ILE A 40 -8.17 -7.22 -39.88
C ILE A 40 -8.39 -6.34 -38.66
N LEU A 41 -7.62 -6.53 -37.59
CA LEU A 41 -7.71 -5.71 -36.38
C LEU A 41 -7.30 -4.25 -36.64
N GLN A 42 -6.29 -4.03 -37.48
CA GLN A 42 -5.89 -2.69 -37.90
C GLN A 42 -6.99 -2.00 -38.71
N LEU A 43 -7.56 -2.70 -39.70
CA LEU A 43 -8.68 -2.18 -40.51
C LEU A 43 -9.91 -1.91 -39.64
N TYR A 44 -10.22 -2.79 -38.69
CA TYR A 44 -11.29 -2.56 -37.72
C TYR A 44 -11.06 -1.27 -36.94
N ARG A 45 -9.84 -1.03 -36.45
CA ARG A 45 -9.50 0.22 -35.74
C ARG A 45 -9.70 1.44 -36.63
N GLN A 46 -9.21 1.39 -37.87
CA GLN A 46 -9.38 2.47 -38.85
C GLN A 46 -10.86 2.75 -39.14
N ILE A 47 -11.69 1.71 -39.31
CA ILE A 47 -13.14 1.86 -39.52
C ILE A 47 -13.80 2.51 -38.31
N GLN A 48 -13.40 2.15 -37.09
CA GLN A 48 -13.95 2.77 -35.88
C GLN A 48 -13.57 4.25 -35.79
N GLU A 49 -12.35 4.61 -36.16
CA GLU A 49 -11.89 6.00 -36.20
C GLU A 49 -12.62 6.82 -37.26
N GLN A 50 -12.73 6.30 -38.48
CA GLN A 50 -13.48 6.93 -39.57
C GLN A 50 -14.97 7.10 -39.24
N ARG A 51 -15.57 6.16 -38.50
CA ARG A 51 -16.96 6.29 -38.02
C ARG A 51 -17.13 7.41 -37.01
N LEU A 52 -16.14 7.65 -36.17
CA LEU A 52 -16.14 8.78 -35.25
C LEU A 52 -15.99 10.09 -36.03
N GLU A 53 -15.02 10.15 -36.94
CA GLU A 53 -14.81 11.31 -37.81
C GLU A 53 -16.06 11.66 -38.61
N LYS A 54 -16.71 10.66 -39.22
CA LYS A 54 -17.97 10.85 -39.93
C LYS A 54 -19.08 11.36 -39.01
N ALA A 55 -19.24 10.80 -37.80
CA ALA A 55 -20.24 11.25 -36.85
C ALA A 55 -20.01 12.69 -36.37
N LEU A 56 -18.75 13.17 -36.38
CA LEU A 56 -18.39 14.56 -36.08
C LEU A 56 -18.61 15.48 -37.29
N LEU A 57 -18.38 15.00 -38.52
CA LEU A 57 -18.60 15.77 -39.75
C LEU A 57 -20.07 15.86 -40.17
N GLU A 58 -20.89 14.88 -39.79
CA GLU A 58 -22.35 14.91 -39.97
C GLU A 58 -23.05 15.90 -39.01
N GLN A 59 -22.33 16.48 -38.04
CA GLN A 59 -22.83 17.61 -37.28
C GLN A 59 -22.74 18.89 -38.11
N ASP A 60 -23.90 19.49 -38.34
CA ASP A 60 -24.10 20.60 -39.26
C ASP A 60 -23.16 21.78 -38.97
N THR A 61 -22.20 22.00 -39.87
CA THR A 61 -21.40 23.23 -39.94
C THR A 61 -22.22 24.43 -40.41
N ASP A 62 -23.45 24.21 -40.87
CA ASP A 62 -24.36 25.24 -41.40
C ASP A 62 -24.93 26.17 -40.31
N LEU A 63 -24.70 25.86 -39.03
CA LEU A 63 -25.13 26.68 -37.89
C LEU A 63 -24.30 27.96 -37.68
N LEU A 64 -23.21 28.18 -38.42
CA LEU A 64 -22.25 29.27 -38.15
C LEU A 64 -22.51 30.59 -38.92
N SER A 65 -23.70 30.81 -39.45
CA SER A 65 -24.00 31.97 -40.31
C SER A 65 -25.00 32.99 -39.72
N GLY A 66 -25.14 33.11 -38.40
CA GLY A 66 -26.07 34.04 -37.74
C GLY A 66 -25.45 34.94 -36.65
N ASP A 67 -26.07 36.10 -36.42
CA ASP A 67 -25.66 37.17 -35.47
C ASP A 67 -25.58 36.77 -33.97
N ASN A 68 -25.80 35.49 -33.63
CA ASN A 68 -25.83 35.00 -32.25
C ASN A 68 -24.90 33.78 -32.07
N ALA A 69 -23.60 34.03 -32.26
CA ALA A 69 -22.56 33.01 -32.27
C ALA A 69 -22.43 32.25 -30.93
N GLU A 70 -22.73 32.88 -29.79
CA GLU A 70 -22.60 32.24 -28.47
C GLU A 70 -23.65 31.15 -28.23
N GLU A 71 -24.91 31.41 -28.59
CA GLU A 71 -25.99 30.43 -28.46
C GLU A 71 -25.82 29.28 -29.46
N GLN A 72 -25.39 29.59 -30.69
CA GLN A 72 -25.07 28.59 -31.71
C GLN A 72 -23.90 27.70 -31.30
N LEU A 73 -22.87 28.27 -30.66
CA LEU A 73 -21.74 27.52 -30.12
C LEU A 73 -22.18 26.61 -28.97
N ALA A 74 -23.02 27.08 -28.04
CA ALA A 74 -23.53 26.26 -26.94
C ALA A 74 -24.38 25.07 -27.44
N VAL A 75 -25.16 25.26 -28.51
CA VAL A 75 -25.92 24.18 -29.17
C VAL A 75 -24.97 23.19 -29.84
N ALA A 76 -24.00 23.67 -30.63
CA ALA A 76 -23.03 22.83 -31.31
C ALA A 76 -22.16 22.02 -30.33
N GLU A 77 -21.74 22.61 -29.20
CA GLU A 77 -21.00 21.92 -28.14
C GLU A 77 -21.84 20.80 -27.52
N ARG A 78 -23.11 21.08 -27.22
CA ARG A 78 -24.02 20.09 -26.65
C ARG A 78 -24.24 18.92 -27.61
N GLU A 79 -24.49 19.22 -28.87
CA GLU A 79 -24.65 18.20 -29.90
C GLU A 79 -23.37 17.37 -30.01
N LEU A 80 -22.18 17.99 -30.08
CA LEU A 80 -20.90 17.28 -30.16
C LEU A 80 -20.72 16.31 -28.99
N LEU A 81 -21.00 16.78 -27.78
CA LEU A 81 -20.93 15.94 -26.58
C LEU A 81 -21.90 14.76 -26.66
N GLU A 82 -23.12 14.98 -27.18
CA GLU A 82 -24.11 13.92 -27.38
C GLU A 82 -23.66 12.88 -28.42
N ALA A 83 -23.13 13.31 -29.57
CA ALA A 83 -22.59 12.42 -30.60
C ALA A 83 -21.41 11.59 -30.07
N ARG A 84 -20.48 12.25 -29.35
CA ARG A 84 -19.33 11.58 -28.73
C ARG A 84 -19.74 10.59 -27.65
N ALA A 85 -20.71 10.95 -26.81
CA ALA A 85 -21.26 10.06 -25.79
C ALA A 85 -21.92 8.83 -26.44
N THR A 86 -22.76 9.05 -27.45
CA THR A 86 -23.46 7.99 -28.19
C THR A 86 -22.49 7.03 -28.88
N TYR A 87 -21.47 7.55 -29.57
CA TYR A 87 -20.42 6.72 -30.16
C TYR A 87 -19.67 5.91 -29.09
N THR A 88 -19.30 6.55 -27.97
CA THR A 88 -18.56 5.88 -26.90
C THR A 88 -19.37 4.75 -26.28
N VAL A 89 -20.67 4.97 -26.02
CA VAL A 89 -21.58 3.94 -25.51
C VAL A 89 -21.72 2.80 -26.51
N ARG A 90 -21.94 3.10 -27.80
CA ARG A 90 -22.03 2.08 -28.85
C ARG A 90 -20.74 1.25 -28.96
N ARG A 91 -19.58 1.90 -28.93
CA ARG A 91 -18.27 1.24 -28.97
C ARG A 91 -18.08 0.33 -27.75
N LYS A 92 -18.45 0.81 -26.55
CA LYS A 92 -18.41 0.00 -25.33
C LYS A 92 -19.35 -1.20 -25.45
N ALA A 93 -20.59 -1.02 -25.91
CA ALA A 93 -21.55 -2.11 -26.09
C ALA A 93 -21.04 -3.18 -27.05
N VAL A 94 -20.51 -2.78 -28.22
CA VAL A 94 -19.90 -3.71 -29.18
C VAL A 94 -18.69 -4.41 -28.57
N GLY A 95 -17.82 -3.68 -27.88
CA GLY A 95 -16.67 -4.26 -27.19
C GLY A 95 -17.08 -5.29 -26.13
N THR A 96 -18.12 -5.00 -25.35
CA THR A 96 -18.68 -5.95 -24.37
C THR A 96 -19.16 -7.21 -25.06
N VAL A 97 -19.95 -7.11 -26.13
CA VAL A 97 -20.45 -8.28 -26.87
C VAL A 97 -19.30 -9.12 -27.46
N LEU A 98 -18.30 -8.47 -28.05
CA LEU A 98 -17.13 -9.14 -28.62
C LEU A 98 -16.27 -9.84 -27.56
N MET A 99 -16.31 -9.39 -26.31
CA MET A 99 -15.63 -10.05 -25.19
C MET A 99 -16.50 -11.14 -24.56
N THR A 100 -17.79 -10.88 -24.33
CA THR A 100 -18.67 -11.77 -23.56
C THR A 100 -19.14 -12.98 -24.36
N ASP A 101 -19.43 -12.83 -25.65
CA ASP A 101 -19.92 -13.94 -26.47
C ASP A 101 -18.89 -15.09 -26.58
N PRO A 102 -17.60 -14.84 -26.86
CA PRO A 102 -16.58 -15.89 -26.82
C PRO A 102 -16.40 -16.52 -25.43
N ILE A 103 -16.49 -15.73 -24.35
CA ILE A 103 -16.40 -16.25 -22.97
C ILE A 103 -17.57 -17.19 -22.68
N LEU A 104 -18.81 -16.77 -23.00
CA LEU A 104 -20.00 -17.59 -22.79
C LEU A 104 -19.93 -18.88 -23.61
N LYS A 105 -19.45 -18.81 -24.86
CA LYS A 105 -19.26 -19.99 -25.70
C LYS A 105 -18.21 -20.94 -25.15
N ALA A 106 -17.06 -20.41 -24.75
CA ALA A 106 -15.96 -21.19 -24.18
C ALA A 106 -16.39 -21.93 -22.90
N VAL A 107 -17.12 -21.27 -22.01
CA VAL A 107 -17.53 -21.83 -20.71
C VAL A 107 -18.78 -22.69 -20.81
N HIS A 108 -19.82 -22.25 -21.52
CA HIS A 108 -21.16 -22.86 -21.42
C HIS A 108 -21.58 -23.68 -22.66
N LEU A 109 -21.03 -23.42 -23.84
CA LEU A 109 -21.50 -24.04 -25.09
C LEU A 109 -20.52 -25.08 -25.66
N LYS A 110 -19.75 -25.74 -24.77
CA LYS A 110 -18.74 -26.75 -25.09
C LYS A 110 -17.81 -26.27 -26.22
N ALA A 111 -16.82 -25.46 -25.84
CA ALA A 111 -15.75 -24.91 -26.69
C ALA A 111 -15.49 -25.74 -27.97
N SER A 112 -16.17 -25.33 -29.05
CA SER A 112 -16.28 -26.09 -30.30
C SER A 112 -15.16 -25.71 -31.26
N THR A 113 -14.62 -24.50 -31.13
CA THR A 113 -13.47 -24.04 -31.91
C THR A 113 -12.16 -24.15 -31.11
N PRO A 114 -11.00 -24.32 -31.77
CA PRO A 114 -9.70 -24.31 -31.09
C PRO A 114 -9.44 -23.02 -30.30
N ALA A 115 -9.94 -21.88 -30.80
CA ALA A 115 -9.83 -20.59 -30.11
C ALA A 115 -10.66 -20.57 -28.80
N GLU A 116 -11.88 -21.12 -28.81
CA GLU A 116 -12.70 -21.25 -27.62
C GLU A 116 -12.07 -22.21 -26.59
N GLN A 117 -11.39 -23.27 -27.03
CA GLN A 117 -10.70 -24.21 -26.14
C GLN A 117 -9.49 -23.57 -25.46
N ALA A 118 -8.71 -22.79 -26.22
CA ALA A 118 -7.61 -21.99 -25.67
C ALA A 118 -8.13 -20.95 -24.66
N LEU A 119 -9.23 -20.27 -25.01
CA LEU A 119 -9.88 -19.29 -24.15
C LEU A 119 -10.41 -19.92 -22.84
N LEU A 120 -11.04 -21.09 -22.92
CA LEU A 120 -11.52 -21.82 -21.73
C LEU A 120 -10.38 -22.11 -20.75
N ARG A 121 -9.21 -22.54 -21.24
CA ARG A 121 -8.04 -22.79 -20.39
C ARG A 121 -7.56 -21.51 -19.70
N LEU A 122 -7.47 -20.40 -20.44
CA LEU A 122 -7.08 -19.09 -19.89
C LEU A 122 -8.08 -18.60 -18.83
N ILE A 123 -9.38 -18.80 -19.07
CA ILE A 123 -10.45 -18.46 -18.11
C ILE A 123 -10.29 -19.29 -16.83
N ASN A 124 -10.14 -20.61 -16.94
CA ASN A 124 -9.97 -21.46 -15.76
C ASN A 124 -8.72 -21.09 -14.96
N ARG A 125 -7.62 -20.81 -15.65
CA ARG A 125 -6.37 -20.37 -15.03
C ARG A 125 -6.54 -19.05 -14.29
N ARG A 126 -7.17 -18.05 -14.94
CA ARG A 126 -7.53 -16.78 -14.32
C ARG A 126 -8.37 -16.99 -13.07
N ASP A 127 -9.43 -17.79 -13.15
CA ASP A 127 -10.38 -17.98 -12.05
C ASP A 127 -9.72 -18.66 -10.84
N MET A 128 -8.88 -19.66 -11.09
CA MET A 128 -8.08 -20.30 -10.03
C MET A 128 -7.09 -19.33 -9.37
N LEU A 129 -6.41 -18.50 -10.16
CA LEU A 129 -5.50 -17.47 -9.64
C LEU A 129 -6.26 -16.38 -8.88
N SER A 130 -7.44 -15.97 -9.34
CA SER A 130 -8.29 -15.00 -8.65
C SER A 130 -8.78 -15.54 -7.29
N LEU A 131 -9.19 -16.81 -7.23
CA LEU A 131 -9.55 -17.46 -5.97
C LEU A 131 -8.37 -17.55 -5.01
N ALA A 132 -7.18 -17.95 -5.51
CA ALA A 132 -5.97 -17.99 -4.71
C ALA A 132 -5.58 -16.61 -4.19
N HIS A 133 -5.65 -15.59 -5.03
CA HIS A 133 -5.38 -14.20 -4.67
C HIS A 133 -6.33 -13.70 -3.57
N GLU A 134 -7.63 -13.97 -3.68
CA GLU A 134 -8.60 -13.57 -2.66
C GLU A 134 -8.32 -14.26 -1.31
N ASN A 135 -8.01 -15.56 -1.33
CA ASN A 135 -7.64 -16.29 -0.11
C ASN A 135 -6.36 -15.75 0.53
N LEU A 136 -5.35 -15.42 -0.28
CA LEU A 136 -4.11 -14.82 0.22
C LEU A 136 -4.35 -13.42 0.77
N ASN A 137 -5.17 -12.61 0.10
CA ASN A 137 -5.49 -11.26 0.53
C ASN A 137 -6.31 -11.23 1.83
N THR A 138 -7.25 -12.16 1.99
CA THR A 138 -8.02 -12.31 3.23
C THR A 138 -7.14 -12.79 4.38
N ALA A 139 -6.25 -13.77 4.15
CA ALA A 139 -5.27 -14.20 5.15
C ALA A 139 -4.32 -13.06 5.52
N HIS A 140 -3.80 -12.33 4.54
CA HIS A 140 -2.93 -11.17 4.76
C HIS A 140 -3.63 -10.10 5.60
N SER A 141 -4.85 -9.72 5.22
CA SER A 141 -5.66 -8.76 5.96
C SER A 141 -5.93 -9.20 7.41
N ALA A 142 -6.19 -10.49 7.63
CA ALA A 142 -6.36 -11.04 8.97
C ALA A 142 -5.06 -10.98 9.80
N THR A 143 -3.92 -11.30 9.19
CA THR A 143 -2.61 -11.20 9.87
C THR A 143 -2.26 -9.76 10.22
N LEU A 144 -2.52 -8.79 9.34
CA LEU A 144 -2.30 -7.37 9.61
C LEU A 144 -3.17 -6.87 10.76
N ARG A 145 -4.46 -7.25 10.79
CA ARG A 145 -5.35 -6.90 11.92
C ARG A 145 -4.85 -7.47 13.24
N ARG A 146 -4.40 -8.73 13.24
CA ARG A 146 -3.83 -9.37 14.44
C ARG A 146 -2.52 -8.72 14.88
N LEU A 147 -1.66 -8.34 13.95
CA LEU A 147 -0.43 -7.64 14.26
C LEU A 147 -0.72 -6.27 14.88
N SER A 148 -1.64 -5.51 14.28
CA SER A 148 -2.07 -4.22 14.83
C SER A 148 -2.71 -4.35 16.22
N SER A 149 -3.53 -5.38 16.48
CA SER A 149 -4.10 -5.59 17.82
C SER A 149 -3.01 -5.92 18.84
N LEU A 150 -2.04 -6.76 18.48
CA LEU A 150 -0.92 -7.11 19.35
C LEU A 150 0.00 -5.90 19.62
N GLU A 151 0.19 -5.01 18.66
CA GLU A 151 0.96 -3.77 18.85
C GLU A 151 0.29 -2.83 19.86
N VAL A 152 -1.05 -2.71 19.78
CA VAL A 152 -1.83 -1.93 20.75
C VAL A 152 -1.76 -2.57 22.14
N GLU A 153 -1.95 -3.88 22.25
CA GLU A 153 -1.83 -4.61 23.52
C GLU A 153 -0.43 -4.47 24.13
N ASN A 154 0.63 -4.58 23.32
CA ASN A 154 2.01 -4.41 23.77
C ASN A 154 2.24 -2.98 24.29
N SER A 155 1.71 -1.98 23.60
CA SER A 155 1.81 -0.57 24.03
C SER A 155 1.11 -0.34 25.37
N GLN A 156 -0.08 -0.94 25.57
CA GLN A 156 -0.82 -0.88 26.84
C GLN A 156 -0.07 -1.58 27.98
N ILE A 157 0.48 -2.77 27.72
CA ILE A 157 1.29 -3.50 28.71
C ILE A 157 2.54 -2.70 29.06
N HIS A 158 3.18 -2.07 28.09
CA HIS A 158 4.35 -1.22 28.34
C HIS A 158 3.99 -0.02 29.23
N GLN A 159 2.85 0.63 28.99
CA GLN A 159 2.36 1.72 29.82
C GLN A 159 2.04 1.25 31.25
N GLN A 160 1.36 0.12 31.41
CA GLN A 160 1.07 -0.47 32.73
C GLN A 160 2.36 -0.85 33.47
N ASN A 161 3.34 -1.44 32.78
CA ASN A 161 4.63 -1.76 33.38
C ASN A 161 5.37 -0.49 33.83
N GLN A 162 5.31 0.59 33.06
CA GLN A 162 5.87 1.88 33.47
C GLN A 162 5.17 2.44 34.71
N GLU A 163 3.84 2.35 34.78
CA GLU A 163 3.05 2.80 35.93
C GLU A 163 3.36 1.99 37.19
N LEU A 164 3.36 0.66 37.10
CA LEU A 164 3.74 -0.23 38.22
C LEU A 164 5.18 0.01 38.68
N VAL A 165 6.12 0.25 37.76
CA VAL A 165 7.51 0.60 38.11
C VAL A 165 7.56 1.96 38.82
N ARG A 166 6.77 2.95 38.39
CA ARG A 166 6.65 4.24 39.09
C ARG A 166 6.06 4.07 40.49
N GLU A 167 5.02 3.26 40.65
CA GLU A 167 4.42 2.94 41.96
C GLU A 167 5.42 2.23 42.88
N LEU A 168 6.15 1.24 42.37
CA LEU A 168 7.21 0.56 43.12
C LEU A 168 8.32 1.52 43.52
N LEU A 169 8.76 2.41 42.63
CA LEU A 169 9.75 3.42 42.96
C LEU A 169 9.22 4.38 44.03
N ALA A 170 7.97 4.83 43.93
CA ALA A 170 7.37 5.70 44.95
C ALA A 170 7.30 5.01 46.32
N LEU A 171 6.86 3.75 46.37
CA LEU A 171 6.79 2.97 47.61
C LEU A 171 8.18 2.67 48.21
N THR A 172 9.20 2.46 47.36
CA THR A 172 10.58 2.19 47.81
C THR A 172 11.37 3.45 48.14
N VAL A 173 10.94 4.63 47.67
CA VAL A 173 11.56 5.93 48.01
C VAL A 173 11.26 6.31 49.46
N ASP A 174 10.05 6.02 49.96
CA ASP A 174 9.66 6.32 51.34
C ASP A 174 10.07 5.22 52.33
N ASP A 175 10.34 4.01 51.84
CA ASP A 175 10.80 2.89 52.64
C ASP A 175 12.33 2.83 52.67
N GLU A 176 12.98 3.75 53.39
CA GLU A 176 14.41 3.63 53.72
C GLU A 176 14.66 2.65 54.89
N SER A 177 13.61 2.05 55.46
CA SER A 177 13.72 1.20 56.65
C SER A 177 14.54 -0.08 56.38
N TRP A 178 14.61 -0.55 55.14
CA TRP A 178 15.49 -1.66 54.76
C TRP A 178 16.98 -1.32 54.90
N ARG A 179 17.37 -0.05 54.75
CA ARG A 179 18.76 0.39 54.99
C ARG A 179 19.12 0.27 56.48
N GLU A 180 18.16 0.50 57.37
CA GLU A 180 18.35 0.31 58.81
C GLU A 180 18.42 -1.19 59.17
N ASN A 181 17.60 -2.03 58.52
CA ASN A 181 17.55 -3.48 58.71
C ASN A 181 18.69 -4.29 58.07
N LEU A 182 19.62 -3.65 57.34
CA LEU A 182 20.84 -4.31 56.86
C LEU A 182 21.82 -4.57 58.02
N GLU A 183 21.97 -5.82 58.45
CA GLU A 183 22.91 -6.20 59.51
C GLU A 183 24.37 -6.25 59.03
N ASP A 184 24.59 -6.34 57.72
CA ASP A 184 25.92 -6.49 57.11
C ASP A 184 26.60 -5.12 56.84
N ALA A 185 27.71 -4.89 57.53
CA ALA A 185 28.47 -3.64 57.46
C ALA A 185 29.19 -3.44 56.11
N GLU A 186 29.52 -4.52 55.39
CA GLU A 186 30.20 -4.43 54.10
C GLU A 186 29.24 -3.97 52.99
N LEU A 187 28.01 -4.49 53.01
CA LEU A 187 26.95 -4.09 52.09
C LEU A 187 26.51 -2.64 52.28
N LYS A 188 26.48 -2.15 53.54
CA LYS A 188 26.21 -0.72 53.83
C LYS A 188 27.28 0.20 53.22
N ALA A 189 28.55 -0.12 53.40
CA ALA A 189 29.65 0.67 52.84
C ALA A 189 29.63 0.70 51.30
N GLN A 190 29.29 -0.41 50.64
CA GLN A 190 29.15 -0.48 49.18
C GLN A 190 27.96 0.35 48.67
N LEU A 191 26.84 0.34 49.40
CA LEU A 191 25.67 1.14 49.05
C LEU A 191 25.95 2.65 49.17
N ASP A 192 26.60 3.07 50.26
CA ASP A 192 27.01 4.47 50.45
C ASP A 192 27.98 4.94 49.34
N GLN A 193 28.88 4.06 48.91
CA GLN A 193 29.80 4.34 47.82
C GLN A 193 29.06 4.48 46.48
N LEU A 194 28.10 3.60 46.19
CA LEU A 194 27.27 3.68 44.98
C LEU A 194 26.39 4.94 44.96
N ASP A 195 25.80 5.32 46.10
CA ASP A 195 25.01 6.54 46.20
C ASP A 195 25.89 7.80 46.04
N ALA A 196 27.11 7.80 46.61
CA ALA A 196 28.07 8.87 46.39
C ALA A 196 28.48 8.99 44.92
N ASP A 197 28.67 7.86 44.23
CA ASP A 197 29.04 7.85 42.81
C ASP A 197 27.85 8.23 41.91
N ARG A 198 26.62 7.85 42.27
CA ARG A 198 25.38 8.30 41.61
C ARG A 198 25.19 9.81 41.76
N ARG A 199 25.46 10.38 42.94
CA ARG A 199 25.40 11.83 43.16
C ARG A 199 26.46 12.56 42.33
N LYS A 200 27.70 12.03 42.28
CA LYS A 200 28.76 12.59 41.43
C LYS A 200 28.41 12.51 39.94
N SER A 201 27.84 11.41 39.46
CA SER A 201 27.45 11.26 38.06
C SER A 201 26.27 12.17 37.69
N LYS A 202 25.27 12.30 38.57
CA LYS A 202 24.17 13.26 38.42
C LYS A 202 24.68 14.70 38.33
N ALA A 203 25.56 15.11 39.25
CA ALA A 203 26.16 16.44 39.23
C ALA A 203 26.99 16.69 37.95
N LYS A 204 27.72 15.68 37.46
CA LYS A 204 28.44 15.75 36.18
C LYS A 204 27.49 15.89 34.99
N TRP A 205 26.36 15.20 35.01
CA TRP A 205 25.36 15.30 33.96
C TRP A 205 24.66 16.65 33.96
N GLU A 206 24.25 17.16 35.13
CA GLU A 206 23.65 18.49 35.28
C GLU A 206 24.61 19.60 34.83
N THR A 207 25.89 19.52 35.20
CA THR A 207 26.90 20.47 34.72
C THR A 207 27.08 20.40 33.21
N MET A 208 27.14 19.20 32.62
CA MET A 208 27.23 19.05 31.16
C MET A 208 26.00 19.57 30.43
N LYS A 209 24.80 19.32 30.97
CA LYS A 209 23.52 19.81 30.43
C LYS A 209 23.44 21.33 30.47
N ASN A 210 23.81 21.95 31.61
CA ASN A 210 23.84 23.40 31.76
C ASN A 210 24.84 24.06 30.79
N ILE A 211 26.02 23.44 30.59
CA ILE A 211 27.01 23.92 29.62
C ILE A 211 26.47 23.80 28.19
N ALA A 212 25.85 22.66 27.84
CA ALA A 212 25.30 22.44 26.51
C ALA A 212 24.14 23.40 26.20
N SER A 213 23.21 23.59 27.14
CA SER A 213 22.11 24.56 27.03
C SER A 213 22.64 25.98 26.89
N GLY A 214 23.61 26.39 27.75
CA GLY A 214 24.24 27.70 27.66
C GLY A 214 25.00 27.94 26.34
N MET A 215 25.63 26.90 25.78
CA MET A 215 26.31 26.97 24.49
C MET A 215 25.32 27.11 23.32
N VAL A 216 24.21 26.36 23.33
CA VAL A 216 23.18 26.45 22.30
C VAL A 216 22.50 27.82 22.33
N VAL A 217 22.09 28.31 23.50
CA VAL A 217 21.48 29.64 23.66
C VAL A 217 22.47 30.76 23.30
N GLY A 218 23.74 30.64 23.73
CA GLY A 218 24.79 31.63 23.46
C GLY A 218 25.30 31.65 22.02
N SER A 219 25.06 30.58 21.23
CA SER A 219 25.50 30.50 19.82
C SER A 219 24.66 31.33 18.85
N GLY A 220 23.49 31.82 19.29
CA GLY A 220 22.56 32.58 18.44
C GLY A 220 21.84 31.74 17.38
N VAL A 221 21.95 30.41 17.43
CA VAL A 221 21.18 29.48 16.60
C VAL A 221 19.70 29.54 17.02
N ASN A 222 18.77 29.51 16.06
CA ASN A 222 17.33 29.52 16.34
C ASN A 222 16.86 28.16 16.86
N TRP A 223 17.16 27.89 18.12
CA TRP A 223 16.90 26.62 18.79
C TRP A 223 15.42 26.36 19.10
N ALA A 224 14.57 27.41 19.07
CA ALA A 224 13.14 27.31 19.37
C ALA A 224 12.30 26.68 18.23
N GLU A 225 12.84 26.62 17.01
CA GLU A 225 12.17 25.98 15.87
C GLU A 225 12.60 24.51 15.67
N ASP A 226 13.70 24.08 16.30
CA ASP A 226 14.17 22.70 16.26
C ASP A 226 13.78 21.98 17.56
N GLU A 227 12.89 20.98 17.43
CA GLU A 227 12.38 20.15 18.54
C GLU A 227 13.53 19.49 19.33
N ARG A 228 14.63 19.13 18.67
CA ARG A 228 15.79 18.50 19.33
C ARG A 228 16.61 19.48 20.15
N LEU A 229 16.74 20.73 19.68
CA LEU A 229 17.44 21.78 20.40
C LEU A 229 16.55 22.37 21.51
N THR A 230 15.25 22.41 21.27
CA THR A 230 14.24 22.79 22.26
C THR A 230 14.24 21.83 23.44
N ALA A 231 14.25 20.51 23.20
CA ALA A 231 14.35 19.50 24.25
C ALA A 231 15.70 19.50 24.99
N LEU A 232 16.77 19.99 24.37
CA LEU A 232 18.08 20.14 25.02
C LEU A 232 18.14 21.36 25.95
N VAL A 233 17.40 22.42 25.60
CA VAL A 233 17.42 23.71 26.30
C VAL A 233 16.34 23.81 27.37
N LEU A 234 15.13 23.32 27.09
CA LEU A 234 14.02 23.30 28.04
C LEU A 234 14.13 22.07 28.94
N ASP A 235 14.01 22.30 30.24
CA ASP A 235 13.96 21.24 31.22
C ASP A 235 12.51 20.78 31.41
N GLU A 236 12.18 19.55 31.00
CA GLU A 236 10.85 18.95 31.28
C GLU A 236 10.78 18.34 32.69
N SER A 237 11.80 18.50 33.54
CA SER A 237 11.87 17.86 34.86
C SER A 237 11.72 18.79 36.07
N ASP A 238 11.06 19.94 35.93
CA ASP A 238 10.71 20.80 37.08
C ASP A 238 9.32 20.51 37.70
N ASP A 239 8.70 19.36 37.38
CA ASP A 239 7.59 18.73 38.13
C ASP A 239 7.86 17.23 38.40
#